data_AF-A0A1D8RCY4-F1
#
_entry.id   AF-A0A1D8RCY4-F1
#
_cell.length_a   1.000
_cell.length_b   1.000
_cell.length_c   1.000
_cell.angle_alpha   90.00
_cell.angle_beta   90.00
_cell.angle_gamma   90.00
#
_symmetry.space_group_name_H-M   'P 1'
#
loop_
_entity.id
_entity.type
_entity.pdbx_description
1 polymer ?
#
loop_
_entity_poly.entity_id
_entity_poly.type
_entity_poly.pdbx_seq_one_letter_code
_entity_poly.pdbx_strand_id
1 'polypeptide(L)'
;MNNIFLLNDSITNGFSIEVVDILYLLSIMFALITIMSKNPIVAVLFLIGLFVNVAGLLILVGYSFMGLSYILVYVGAVSILFLFILMLINIRVSELHRETNNDIPLAFFVALLFYGIVKQALPWNTINNNLFTNLSNTFFAKVLNIEVTNELSNVVDLKQQIGYVSSKGWDSTLIEPTHIASIGNIMYTSYSIWLIVSSIILLLGMVGAIVITIKQK
;
A
#
# COMPACT_ATOMS: atom_id res chain seq x y z
N MET A 1 -28.97 -17.71 -27.03
CA MET A 1 -27.76 -16.93 -27.35
C MET A 1 -27.24 -16.38 -26.04
N ASN A 2 -26.31 -17.11 -25.40
CA ASN A 2 -25.71 -16.67 -24.13
C ASN A 2 -24.74 -15.54 -24.44
N ASN A 3 -25.23 -14.30 -24.41
CA ASN A 3 -24.36 -13.14 -24.37
C ASN A 3 -23.66 -13.15 -23.01
N ILE A 4 -22.45 -13.68 -23.01
CA ILE A 4 -21.47 -13.52 -21.94
C ILE A 4 -21.22 -12.02 -21.85
N PHE A 5 -21.82 -11.36 -20.86
CA PHE A 5 -21.45 -10.00 -20.50
C PHE A 5 -20.04 -10.07 -19.92
N LEU A 6 -19.04 -9.81 -20.76
CA LEU A 6 -17.71 -9.45 -20.30
C LEU A 6 -17.83 -8.11 -19.58
N LEU A 7 -18.02 -8.14 -18.26
CA LEU A 7 -17.76 -6.99 -17.41
C LEU A 7 -16.27 -6.70 -17.52
N ASN A 8 -15.93 -5.67 -18.30
CA ASN A 8 -14.57 -5.19 -18.38
C ASN A 8 -14.24 -4.56 -17.03
N ASP A 9 -13.54 -5.30 -16.18
CA ASP A 9 -13.11 -4.82 -14.87
C ASP A 9 -12.15 -3.65 -15.07
N SER A 10 -12.64 -2.44 -14.81
CA SER A 10 -11.86 -1.22 -14.94
C SER A 10 -10.86 -1.05 -13.81
N ILE A 11 -10.95 -1.84 -12.74
CA ILE A 11 -10.11 -1.69 -11.55
C ILE A 11 -8.71 -2.24 -11.78
N THR A 12 -8.58 -3.35 -12.52
CA THR A 12 -7.29 -4.00 -12.77
C THR A 12 -6.67 -3.67 -14.12
N ASN A 13 -7.20 -2.70 -14.86
CA ASN A 13 -6.73 -2.32 -16.20
C ASN A 13 -6.58 -3.53 -17.16
N GLY A 14 -7.40 -4.57 -16.98
CA GLY A 14 -7.35 -5.81 -17.76
C GLY A 14 -6.37 -6.88 -17.29
N PHE A 15 -5.66 -6.69 -16.17
CA PHE A 15 -4.80 -7.73 -15.56
C PHE A 15 -5.60 -8.77 -14.79
N SER A 16 -5.11 -10.01 -14.78
CA SER A 16 -5.72 -11.10 -14.00
C SER A 16 -5.61 -10.82 -12.50
N ILE A 17 -6.72 -10.99 -11.79
CA ILE A 17 -6.83 -10.75 -10.35
C ILE A 17 -5.80 -11.58 -9.56
N GLU A 18 -5.53 -12.80 -10.02
CA GLU A 18 -4.58 -13.73 -9.41
C GLU A 18 -3.15 -13.16 -9.36
N VAL A 19 -2.72 -12.43 -10.40
CA VAL A 19 -1.37 -11.85 -10.44
C VAL A 19 -1.24 -10.76 -9.39
N VAL A 20 -2.27 -9.93 -9.24
CA VAL A 20 -2.28 -8.84 -8.25
C VAL A 20 -2.23 -9.41 -6.82
N ASP A 21 -2.98 -10.47 -6.53
CA ASP A 21 -2.99 -11.14 -5.23
C ASP A 21 -1.61 -11.75 -4.89
N ILE A 22 -0.95 -12.37 -5.86
CA ILE A 22 0.41 -12.90 -5.69
C ILE A 22 1.41 -11.77 -5.36
N LEU A 23 1.30 -10.62 -6.05
CA LEU A 23 2.15 -9.45 -5.76
C LEU A 23 1.92 -8.91 -4.36
N TYR A 24 0.67 -8.86 -3.88
CA TYR A 24 0.37 -8.46 -2.49
C TYR A 24 1.02 -9.39 -1.47
N LEU A 25 0.88 -10.71 -1.66
CA LEU A 25 1.50 -11.70 -0.78
C LEU A 25 3.03 -11.54 -0.78
N LEU A 26 3.63 -11.35 -1.95
CA LEU A 26 5.07 -11.18 -2.12
C LEU A 26 5.57 -9.89 -1.45
N SER A 27 4.82 -8.80 -1.54
CA SER A 27 5.13 -7.54 -0.85
C SER A 27 5.14 -7.71 0.68
N ILE A 28 4.16 -8.43 1.23
CA ILE A 28 4.10 -8.72 2.68
C ILE A 28 5.30 -9.57 3.10
N MET A 29 5.65 -10.59 2.32
CA MET A 29 6.83 -11.43 2.59
C MET A 29 8.12 -10.61 2.59
N PHE A 30 8.33 -9.72 1.61
CA PHE A 30 9.51 -8.86 1.59
C PHE A 30 9.55 -7.89 2.77
N ALA A 31 8.42 -7.29 3.16
CA ALA A 31 8.36 -6.42 4.33
C ALA A 31 8.76 -7.17 5.62
N LEU A 32 8.24 -8.39 5.82
CA LEU A 32 8.58 -9.22 6.97
C LEU A 32 10.07 -9.58 6.98
N ILE A 33 10.62 -10.01 5.85
CA ILE A 33 12.04 -10.38 5.76
C ILE A 33 12.95 -9.17 6.00
N THR A 34 12.59 -7.97 5.51
CA THR A 34 13.31 -6.73 5.80
C THR A 34 13.39 -6.44 7.30
N ILE A 35 12.32 -6.66 8.05
CA ILE A 35 12.29 -6.42 9.51
C ILE A 35 13.04 -7.52 10.27
N MET A 36 12.95 -8.78 9.84
CA MET A 36 13.56 -9.92 10.54
C MET A 36 15.05 -10.11 10.25
N SER A 37 15.58 -9.53 9.17
CA SER A 37 16.98 -9.72 8.76
C SER A 37 17.97 -9.12 9.76
N LYS A 38 18.89 -9.94 10.27
CA LYS A 38 19.97 -9.51 11.17
C LYS A 38 21.08 -8.73 10.46
N ASN A 39 21.31 -9.04 9.18
CA ASN A 39 22.32 -8.35 8.38
C ASN A 39 21.68 -7.11 7.74
N PRO A 40 22.18 -5.88 8.03
CA PRO A 40 21.55 -4.66 7.56
C PRO A 40 21.60 -4.54 6.02
N ILE A 41 22.66 -5.01 5.38
CA ILE A 41 22.77 -5.03 3.90
C ILE A 41 21.67 -5.91 3.28
N VAL A 42 21.43 -7.09 3.86
CA VAL A 42 20.38 -8.01 3.40
C VAL A 42 18.99 -7.42 3.64
N ALA A 43 18.78 -6.72 4.76
CA ALA A 43 17.51 -6.04 5.04
C ALA A 43 17.17 -5.01 3.96
N VAL A 44 18.16 -4.24 3.50
CA VAL A 44 17.98 -3.23 2.43
C VAL A 44 17.78 -3.84 1.06
N LEU A 45 18.44 -4.96 0.76
CA LEU A 45 18.20 -5.66 -0.50
C LEU A 45 16.72 -6.08 -0.62
N PHE A 46 16.13 -6.61 0.45
CA PHE A 46 14.70 -6.94 0.49
C PHE A 46 13.80 -5.71 0.50
N LEU A 47 14.25 -4.57 1.06
CA LEU A 47 13.53 -3.30 0.95
C LEU A 47 13.49 -2.79 -0.50
N ILE A 48 14.58 -2.92 -1.25
CA ILE A 48 14.60 -2.62 -2.69
C ILE A 48 13.61 -3.54 -3.41
N GLY A 49 13.60 -4.84 -3.08
CA GLY A 49 12.61 -5.80 -3.56
C GLY A 49 11.17 -5.35 -3.29
N LEU A 50 10.86 -4.91 -2.07
CA LEU A 50 9.55 -4.35 -1.70
C LEU A 50 9.17 -3.17 -2.60
N PHE A 51 10.05 -2.18 -2.78
CA PHE A 51 9.73 -1.01 -3.61
C PHE A 51 9.53 -1.36 -5.09
N VAL A 52 10.26 -2.35 -5.61
CA VAL A 52 10.02 -2.86 -6.97
C VAL A 52 8.65 -3.55 -7.07
N ASN A 53 8.23 -4.31 -6.05
CA ASN A 53 6.90 -4.95 -6.03
C ASN A 53 5.77 -3.91 -5.93
N VAL A 54 5.92 -2.90 -5.08
CA VAL A 54 4.97 -1.79 -4.97
C VAL A 54 4.90 -1.00 -6.28
N ALA A 55 6.03 -0.74 -6.94
CA ALA A 55 6.05 -0.09 -8.24
C ALA A 55 5.32 -0.92 -9.31
N GLY A 56 5.58 -2.22 -9.35
CA GLY A 56 4.87 -3.16 -10.22
C GLY A 56 3.36 -3.12 -9.97
N LEU A 57 2.95 -3.17 -8.70
CA LEU A 57 1.54 -3.08 -8.32
C LEU A 57 0.89 -1.78 -8.79
N LEU A 58 1.53 -0.63 -8.59
CA LEU A 58 1.02 0.66 -9.05
C LEU A 58 0.88 0.72 -10.58
N ILE A 59 1.82 0.13 -11.32
CA ILE A 59 1.75 0.04 -12.78
C ILE A 59 0.57 -0.84 -13.21
N LEU A 60 0.35 -1.99 -12.56
CA LEU A 60 -0.77 -2.88 -12.87
C LEU A 60 -2.14 -2.21 -12.62
N VAL A 61 -2.27 -1.43 -11.55
CA VAL A 61 -3.50 -0.68 -11.23
C VAL A 61 -3.74 0.49 -12.19
N GLY A 62 -2.75 0.87 -13.01
CA GLY A 62 -2.85 1.96 -13.98
C GLY A 62 -2.20 3.28 -13.55
N TYR A 63 -1.63 3.36 -12.34
CA TYR A 63 -0.86 4.52 -11.87
C TYR A 63 0.59 4.50 -12.37
N SER A 64 0.75 4.52 -13.70
CA SER A 64 2.04 4.35 -14.38
C SER A 64 3.10 5.38 -13.97
N PHE A 65 2.71 6.65 -13.86
CA PHE A 65 3.65 7.70 -13.43
C PHE A 65 4.15 7.49 -11.99
N MET A 66 3.26 7.15 -11.06
CA MET A 66 3.64 6.91 -9.67
C MET A 66 4.55 5.68 -9.57
N GLY A 67 4.21 4.59 -10.25
CA GLY A 67 5.03 3.38 -10.27
C GLY A 67 6.44 3.62 -10.83
N LEU A 68 6.57 4.37 -11.94
CA LEU A 68 7.87 4.78 -12.48
C LEU A 68 8.66 5.66 -11.51
N SER A 69 7.99 6.58 -10.81
CA SER A 69 8.62 7.41 -9.78
C SER A 69 9.16 6.59 -8.61
N TYR A 70 8.50 5.47 -8.24
CA TYR A 70 9.00 4.54 -7.22
C TYR A 70 10.31 3.87 -7.65
N ILE A 71 10.43 3.46 -8.91
CA ILE A 71 11.68 2.87 -9.43
C ILE A 71 12.79 3.93 -9.48
N LEU A 72 12.52 5.13 -10.01
CA LEU A 72 13.55 6.15 -10.20
C LEU A 72 14.04 6.78 -8.88
N VAL A 73 13.12 7.22 -8.02
CA VAL A 73 13.47 8.00 -6.82
C VAL A 73 13.74 7.09 -5.63
N TYR A 74 12.82 6.15 -5.35
CA TYR A 74 12.93 5.33 -4.14
C TYR A 74 13.93 4.19 -4.31
N VAL A 75 13.84 3.39 -5.38
CA VAL A 75 14.84 2.34 -5.65
C VAL A 75 16.15 2.97 -6.13
N GLY A 76 16.09 3.86 -7.12
CA GLY A 76 17.25 4.44 -7.79
C GLY A 76 18.14 5.33 -6.92
N ALA A 77 17.56 6.31 -6.23
CA ALA A 77 18.35 7.25 -5.42
C ALA A 77 18.39 6.84 -3.94
N VAL A 78 17.23 6.77 -3.28
CA VAL A 78 17.16 6.65 -1.82
C VAL A 78 17.71 5.30 -1.32
N SER A 79 17.23 4.19 -1.88
CA SER A 79 17.58 2.85 -1.39
C SER A 79 19.00 2.43 -1.75
N ILE A 80 19.48 2.81 -2.93
CA ILE A 80 20.89 2.56 -3.33
C ILE A 80 21.85 3.43 -2.49
N LEU A 81 21.51 4.70 -2.22
CA LEU A 81 22.29 5.54 -1.30
C LEU A 81 22.36 4.91 0.09
N PHE A 82 21.23 4.39 0.58
CA PHE A 82 21.20 3.70 1.86
C PHE A 82 22.08 2.43 1.85
N LEU A 83 22.05 1.63 0.79
CA LEU A 83 22.93 0.47 0.61
C LEU A 83 24.41 0.88 0.65
N PHE A 84 24.78 1.93 -0.09
CA PHE A 84 26.15 2.43 -0.11
C PHE A 84 26.62 2.87 1.28
N ILE A 85 25.79 3.63 2.01
CA ILE A 85 26.10 4.07 3.37
C ILE A 85 26.29 2.86 4.30
N LEU A 86 25.38 1.89 4.27
CA LEU A 86 25.46 0.72 5.14
C LEU A 86 26.67 -0.19 4.85
N MET A 87 27.13 -0.23 3.60
CA MET A 87 28.33 -0.98 3.23
C MET A 87 29.61 -0.27 3.70
N LEU A 88 29.64 1.07 3.66
CA LEU A 88 30.78 1.85 4.14
C LEU A 88 30.89 1.86 5.67
N ILE A 89 29.75 1.78 6.37
CA ILE A 89 29.73 1.71 7.83
C ILE A 89 30.01 0.26 8.25
N ASN A 90 31.11 0.03 8.96
CA ASN A 90 31.37 -1.26 9.59
C ASN A 90 30.48 -1.45 10.83
N ILE A 91 29.23 -1.89 10.61
CA ILE A 91 28.28 -2.18 11.69
C ILE A 91 28.65 -3.53 12.29
N ARG A 92 29.23 -3.52 13.49
CA ARG A 92 29.44 -4.73 14.29
C ARG A 92 28.09 -5.23 14.76
N VAL A 93 27.71 -6.46 14.35
CA VAL A 93 26.48 -7.15 14.80
C VAL A 93 26.60 -7.62 16.27
N SER A 94 27.48 -7.00 17.05
CA SER A 94 27.73 -7.32 18.45
C SER A 94 26.65 -6.67 19.32
N GLU A 95 25.92 -7.51 20.05
CA GLU A 95 25.15 -7.17 21.26
C GLU A 95 23.82 -6.41 21.10
N LEU A 96 22.89 -6.96 20.33
CA LEU A 96 21.46 -6.68 20.55
C LEU A 96 20.70 -7.95 20.92
N HIS A 97 21.21 -8.69 21.91
CA HIS A 97 20.38 -9.59 22.71
C HIS A 97 19.76 -8.78 23.84
N ARG A 98 18.71 -8.01 23.50
CA ARG A 98 17.77 -7.55 24.52
C ARG A 98 16.88 -8.75 24.84
N GLU A 99 17.28 -9.56 25.83
CA GLU A 99 16.39 -10.57 26.41
C GLU A 99 15.31 -9.92 27.29
N THR A 100 14.56 -8.98 26.71
CA THR A 100 13.41 -8.39 27.37
C THR A 100 12.26 -8.28 26.39
N ASN A 101 11.23 -9.08 26.64
CA ASN A 101 9.97 -9.08 25.90
C ASN A 101 9.11 -7.84 26.17
N ASN A 102 9.64 -6.82 26.86
CA ASN A 102 8.88 -5.63 27.26
C ASN A 102 8.47 -4.73 26.08
N ASP A 103 9.02 -4.95 24.88
CA ASP A 103 8.61 -4.20 23.68
C ASP A 103 7.32 -4.75 23.04
N ILE A 104 6.94 -6.00 23.33
CA ILE A 104 5.74 -6.65 22.80
C ILE A 104 4.44 -5.94 23.23
N PRO A 105 4.19 -5.62 24.53
CA PRO A 105 2.96 -4.95 24.94
C PRO A 105 2.81 -3.56 24.31
N LEU A 106 3.92 -2.83 24.14
CA LEU A 106 3.91 -1.53 23.47
C LEU A 106 3.62 -1.67 21.97
N ALA A 107 4.27 -2.63 21.29
CA ALA A 107 3.99 -2.91 19.88
C ALA A 107 2.52 -3.29 19.64
N PHE A 108 1.94 -4.10 20.54
CA PHE A 108 0.52 -4.45 20.49
C PHE A 108 -0.38 -3.22 20.65
N PHE A 109 -0.08 -2.34 21.61
CA PHE A 109 -0.84 -1.11 21.82
C PHE A 109 -0.81 -0.18 20.60
N VAL A 110 0.37 0.00 19.98
CA VAL A 110 0.53 0.80 18.76
C VAL A 110 -0.22 0.17 17.58
N ALA A 111 -0.14 -1.16 17.41
CA ALA A 111 -0.87 -1.87 16.36
C ALA A 111 -2.39 -1.75 16.53
N LEU A 112 -2.88 -1.77 17.77
CA LEU A 112 -4.29 -1.62 18.09
C LEU A 112 -4.81 -0.21 17.80
N LEU A 113 -4.02 0.82 18.14
CA LEU A 113 -4.32 2.22 17.77
C LEU A 113 -4.37 2.39 16.25
N PHE A 114 -3.37 1.87 15.54
CA PHE A 114 -3.33 1.91 14.09
C PHE A 114 -4.55 1.23 13.47
N TYR A 115 -4.92 0.04 13.96
CA TYR A 115 -6.11 -0.68 13.50
C TYR A 115 -7.39 0.13 13.69
N GLY A 116 -7.54 0.84 14.82
CA GLY A 116 -8.68 1.73 15.06
C GLY A 116 -8.82 2.85 14.02
N ILE A 117 -7.70 3.50 13.68
CA ILE A 117 -7.66 4.56 12.66
C ILE A 117 -8.00 3.99 11.28
N VAL A 118 -7.42 2.85 10.91
CA VAL A 118 -7.67 2.20 9.61
C VAL A 118 -9.13 1.78 9.47
N LYS A 119 -9.74 1.22 10.51
CA LYS A 119 -11.17 0.85 10.51
C LYS A 119 -12.08 2.04 10.20
N GLN A 120 -11.74 3.22 10.69
CA GLN A 120 -12.52 4.43 10.46
C GLN A 120 -12.32 4.95 9.03
N ALA A 121 -11.11 4.81 8.48
CA ALA A 121 -10.80 5.22 7.13
C ALA A 121 -11.42 4.30 6.06
N LEU A 122 -11.56 3.01 6.34
CA LEU A 122 -12.18 2.06 5.41
C LEU A 122 -13.72 2.14 5.46
N PRO A 123 -14.42 2.27 4.31
CA PRO A 123 -15.87 2.20 4.28
C PRO A 123 -16.34 0.78 4.68
N TRP A 124 -16.87 0.63 5.88
CA TRP A 124 -17.32 -0.66 6.45
C TRP A 124 -18.56 -1.26 5.75
N ASN A 125 -19.08 -0.61 4.71
CA ASN A 125 -20.38 -0.91 4.13
C ASN A 125 -20.42 -2.18 3.26
N THR A 126 -19.32 -2.94 3.20
CA THR A 126 -19.17 -4.18 2.41
C THR A 126 -18.70 -5.38 3.23
N ILE A 127 -18.66 -5.27 4.56
CA ILE A 127 -18.49 -6.46 5.40
C ILE A 127 -19.89 -7.01 5.64
N ASN A 128 -20.24 -8.04 4.88
CA ASN A 128 -21.41 -8.85 5.14
C ASN A 128 -21.25 -9.45 6.54
N ASN A 129 -21.91 -8.85 7.54
CA ASN A 129 -21.91 -9.31 8.93
C ASN A 129 -22.29 -10.79 9.05
N ASN A 130 -22.94 -11.32 8.02
CA ASN A 130 -23.32 -12.72 7.83
C ASN A 130 -22.16 -13.72 7.97
N LEU A 131 -20.91 -13.38 7.62
CA LEU A 131 -19.78 -14.32 7.78
C LEU A 131 -19.37 -14.48 9.26
N PHE A 132 -19.30 -13.38 10.00
CA PHE A 132 -18.97 -13.41 11.43
C PHE A 132 -20.14 -13.94 12.28
N THR A 133 -21.38 -13.55 11.95
CA THR A 133 -22.56 -14.04 12.67
C THR A 133 -22.79 -15.53 12.41
N ASN A 134 -22.61 -16.04 11.18
CA ASN A 134 -22.74 -17.47 10.90
C ASN A 134 -21.64 -18.31 11.55
N LEU A 135 -20.40 -17.85 11.65
CA LEU A 135 -19.35 -18.59 12.35
C LEU A 135 -19.62 -18.63 13.87
N SER A 136 -20.02 -17.50 14.46
CA SER A 136 -20.39 -17.46 15.88
C SER A 136 -21.63 -18.32 16.19
N ASN A 137 -22.67 -18.24 15.36
CA ASN A 137 -23.89 -19.00 15.56
C ASN A 137 -23.70 -20.49 15.27
N THR A 138 -22.88 -20.90 14.30
CA THR A 138 -22.63 -22.34 14.05
C THR A 138 -21.79 -22.98 15.16
N PHE A 139 -20.79 -22.27 15.71
CA PHE A 139 -20.04 -22.78 16.87
C PHE A 139 -20.90 -22.84 18.14
N PHE A 140 -21.66 -21.78 18.46
CA PHE A 140 -22.51 -21.77 19.65
C PHE A 140 -23.75 -22.67 19.52
N ALA A 141 -24.40 -22.74 18.35
CA ALA A 141 -25.54 -23.64 18.10
C ALA A 141 -25.12 -25.11 18.10
N LYS A 142 -23.91 -25.44 17.65
CA LYS A 142 -23.36 -26.81 17.74
C LYS A 142 -23.03 -27.24 19.17
N VAL A 143 -22.70 -26.30 20.04
CA VAL A 143 -22.49 -26.55 21.47
C VAL A 143 -23.82 -26.66 22.24
N LEU A 144 -24.86 -25.94 21.81
CA LEU A 144 -26.15 -25.85 22.52
C LEU A 144 -27.31 -26.63 21.87
N ASN A 145 -27.14 -27.28 20.71
CA ASN A 145 -28.17 -28.02 19.97
C ASN A 145 -29.47 -27.22 19.72
N ILE A 146 -29.36 -25.97 19.24
CA ILE A 146 -30.53 -25.14 18.89
C ILE A 146 -30.47 -24.84 17.38
N GLU A 147 -31.39 -25.40 16.60
CA GLU A 147 -31.61 -25.04 15.20
C GLU A 147 -32.35 -23.70 15.11
N VAL A 148 -31.67 -22.66 14.59
CA VAL A 148 -32.28 -21.36 14.31
C VAL A 148 -32.56 -21.27 12.80
N THR A 149 -33.82 -21.13 12.41
CA THR A 149 -34.29 -21.07 11.02
C THR A 149 -34.00 -19.71 10.35
N ASN A 150 -33.32 -19.73 9.21
CA ASN A 150 -32.90 -18.56 8.43
C ASN A 150 -33.94 -18.15 7.37
N GLU A 151 -35.09 -17.57 7.76
CA GLU A 151 -36.08 -17.05 6.78
C GLU A 151 -36.06 -15.51 6.60
N LEU A 152 -35.07 -14.80 7.17
CA LEU A 152 -34.97 -13.34 7.06
C LEU A 152 -33.80 -12.85 6.17
N SER A 153 -33.29 -13.68 5.27
CA SER A 153 -32.14 -13.35 4.40
C SER A 153 -32.52 -12.76 3.03
N ASN A 154 -33.79 -12.78 2.63
CA ASN A 154 -34.18 -12.52 1.24
C ASN A 154 -34.52 -11.06 0.90
N VAL A 155 -34.42 -10.11 1.85
CA VAL A 155 -34.73 -8.68 1.61
C VAL A 155 -33.48 -7.82 1.36
N VAL A 156 -32.27 -8.36 1.56
CA VAL A 156 -31.00 -7.59 1.48
C VAL A 156 -30.41 -7.53 0.06
N ASP A 157 -30.90 -8.35 -0.87
CA ASP A 157 -30.29 -8.53 -2.20
C ASP A 157 -30.59 -7.40 -3.21
N LEU A 158 -31.54 -6.50 -2.90
CA LEU A 158 -31.94 -5.41 -3.82
C LEU A 158 -31.03 -4.17 -3.77
N LYS A 159 -30.05 -4.11 -2.86
CA LYS A 159 -29.13 -2.96 -2.74
C LYS A 159 -27.84 -3.11 -3.57
N GLN A 160 -27.61 -4.27 -4.17
CA GLN A 160 -26.40 -4.57 -4.95
C GLN A 160 -26.49 -4.12 -6.43
N GLN A 161 -27.54 -3.39 -6.80
CA GLN A 161 -27.76 -2.84 -8.14
C GLN A 161 -27.30 -1.39 -8.34
N ILE A 162 -26.58 -0.78 -7.40
CA ILE A 162 -25.92 0.51 -7.67
C ILE A 162 -24.65 0.25 -8.47
N GLY A 163 -24.84 -0.09 -9.75
CA GLY A 163 -23.76 -0.20 -10.72
C GLY A 163 -23.03 1.14 -10.82
N TYR A 164 -21.73 1.11 -10.59
CA TYR A 164 -20.84 2.24 -10.83
C TYR A 164 -20.98 2.64 -12.30
N VAL A 165 -21.60 3.80 -12.56
CA VAL A 165 -21.69 4.40 -13.89
C VAL A 165 -20.32 5.00 -14.21
N SER A 166 -19.39 4.13 -14.62
CA SER A 166 -18.25 4.51 -15.42
C SER A 166 -18.64 4.32 -16.89
N SER A 167 -19.59 5.12 -17.38
CA SER A 167 -19.74 5.24 -18.83
C SER A 167 -18.54 6.04 -19.33
N LYS A 168 -17.56 5.36 -19.94
CA LYS A 168 -16.54 6.06 -20.73
C LYS A 168 -17.26 6.77 -21.87
N GLY A 169 -17.45 8.08 -21.75
CA GLY A 169 -17.98 8.90 -22.83
C GLY A 169 -16.96 8.95 -23.96
N TRP A 170 -17.41 8.84 -25.20
CA TRP A 170 -16.56 9.04 -26.38
C TRP A 170 -15.88 10.43 -26.40
N ASP A 171 -16.51 11.43 -25.78
CA ASP A 171 -15.93 12.78 -25.59
C ASP A 171 -14.73 12.78 -24.62
N SER A 172 -14.78 11.97 -23.54
CA SER A 172 -13.68 11.93 -22.57
C SER A 172 -12.39 11.31 -23.12
N THR A 173 -12.49 10.44 -24.14
CA THR A 173 -11.31 9.81 -24.76
C THR A 173 -10.51 10.75 -25.67
N LEU A 174 -11.10 11.85 -26.15
CA LEU A 174 -10.40 12.81 -27.02
C LEU A 174 -9.52 13.79 -26.22
N ILE A 175 -9.82 13.97 -24.94
CA ILE A 175 -9.18 14.97 -24.08
C ILE A 175 -8.35 14.30 -22.97
N GLU A 176 -8.39 12.97 -22.83
CA GLU A 176 -7.81 12.23 -21.69
C GLU A 176 -6.31 12.58 -21.49
N PRO A 177 -5.99 13.48 -20.54
CA PRO A 177 -4.64 13.94 -20.36
C PRO A 177 -3.86 12.84 -19.66
N THR A 178 -2.63 12.60 -20.11
CA THR A 178 -1.74 11.63 -19.46
C THR A 178 -1.56 11.97 -17.98
N HIS A 179 -1.35 10.96 -17.13
CA HIS A 179 -1.20 11.18 -15.68
C HIS A 179 -0.14 12.26 -15.35
N ILE A 180 0.98 12.26 -16.09
CA ILE A 180 2.04 13.27 -15.94
C ILE A 180 1.54 14.69 -16.25
N ALA A 181 0.76 14.87 -17.33
CA ALA A 181 0.24 16.17 -17.74
C ALA A 181 -0.80 16.69 -16.75
N SER A 182 -1.68 15.81 -16.25
CA SER A 182 -2.70 16.15 -15.25
C SER A 182 -2.09 16.61 -13.94
N ILE A 183 -1.12 15.84 -13.41
CA ILE A 183 -0.39 16.19 -12.19
C ILE A 183 0.41 17.49 -12.39
N GLY A 184 1.09 17.65 -13.52
CA GLY A 184 1.81 18.87 -13.86
C GLY A 184 0.88 20.09 -13.88
N ASN A 185 -0.25 20.01 -14.57
CA ASN A 185 -1.21 21.10 -14.65
C ASN A 185 -1.66 21.56 -13.24
N ILE A 186 -2.03 20.63 -12.38
CA ILE A 186 -2.48 20.93 -11.01
C ILE A 186 -1.34 21.49 -10.15
N MET A 187 -0.14 20.92 -10.24
CA MET A 187 1.02 21.32 -9.43
C MET A 187 1.56 22.70 -9.81
N TYR A 188 1.58 23.04 -11.10
CA TYR A 188 2.10 24.33 -11.57
C TYR A 188 1.08 25.47 -11.50
N THR A 189 -0.23 25.18 -11.58
CA THR A 189 -1.28 26.22 -11.56
C THR A 189 -1.91 26.41 -10.17
N SER A 190 -2.60 25.38 -9.66
CA SER A 190 -3.41 25.48 -8.44
C SER A 190 -2.59 25.35 -7.15
N TYR A 191 -1.59 24.47 -7.13
CA TYR A 191 -0.80 24.16 -5.93
C TYR A 191 0.67 24.59 -6.03
N SER A 192 0.95 25.68 -6.76
CA SER A 192 2.30 26.20 -6.96
C SER A 192 3.06 26.49 -5.65
N ILE A 193 2.34 26.85 -4.58
CA ILE A 193 2.95 27.09 -3.26
C ILE A 193 3.63 25.84 -2.68
N TRP A 194 3.03 24.66 -2.83
CA TRP A 194 3.62 23.40 -2.34
C TRP A 194 4.87 23.02 -3.14
N LEU A 195 4.90 23.37 -4.42
CA LEU A 195 6.09 23.20 -5.25
C LEU A 195 7.24 24.10 -4.78
N ILE A 196 6.96 25.36 -4.44
CA ILE A 196 7.96 26.28 -3.88
C ILE A 196 8.49 25.75 -2.54
N VAL A 197 7.61 25.27 -1.66
CA VAL A 197 8.02 24.65 -0.39
C VAL A 197 8.91 23.43 -0.62
N SER A 198 8.56 22.56 -1.58
CA SER A 198 9.39 21.41 -1.97
C SER A 198 10.79 21.83 -2.46
N SER A 199 10.88 22.91 -3.25
CA SER A 199 12.17 23.45 -3.70
C SER A 199 13.06 23.91 -2.52
N ILE A 200 12.47 24.56 -1.52
CA ILE A 200 13.19 24.97 -0.30
C ILE A 200 13.65 23.75 0.50
N ILE A 201 12.83 22.69 0.58
CA ILE A 201 13.20 21.43 1.26
C ILE A 201 14.39 20.76 0.54
N LEU A 202 14.40 20.74 -0.80
CA LEU A 202 15.52 20.19 -1.57
C LEU A 202 16.80 21.01 -1.38
N LEU A 203 16.69 22.35 -1.38
CA LEU A 203 17.82 23.23 -1.08
C LEU A 203 18.37 22.95 0.33
N LEU A 204 17.49 22.83 1.31
CA LEU A 204 17.87 22.51 2.69
C LEU A 204 18.56 21.14 2.79
N GLY A 205 18.07 20.13 2.05
CA GLY A 205 18.70 18.82 2.00
C GLY A 205 20.14 18.86 1.50
N MET A 206 20.39 19.63 0.42
CA MET A 206 21.74 19.80 -0.12
C MET A 206 22.65 20.59 0.83
N VAL A 207 22.20 21.75 1.33
CA VAL A 207 22.98 22.59 2.24
C VAL A 207 23.26 21.85 3.55
N GLY A 208 22.27 21.13 4.09
CA GLY A 208 22.40 20.32 5.30
C GLY A 208 23.49 19.25 5.16
N ALA A 209 23.50 18.50 4.05
CA ALA A 209 24.54 17.51 3.79
C ALA A 209 25.94 18.13 3.70
N ILE A 210 26.08 19.31 3.08
CA ILE A 210 27.37 20.02 2.98
C ILE A 210 27.83 20.49 4.36
N VAL A 211 26.96 21.14 5.14
CA VAL A 211 27.33 21.69 6.46
C VAL A 211 27.71 20.58 7.44
N ILE A 212 27.07 19.40 7.37
CA ILE A 212 27.41 18.26 8.23
C ILE A 212 28.76 17.63 7.86
N THR A 213 29.12 17.64 6.57
CA THR A 213 30.35 16.99 6.07
C THR A 213 31.55 17.93 5.97
N ILE A 214 31.34 19.25 5.96
CA ILE A 214 32.43 20.21 5.83
C ILE A 214 33.26 20.25 7.13
N LYS A 215 34.54 19.89 7.01
CA LYS A 215 35.48 19.97 8.13
C LYS A 215 35.95 21.42 8.27
N GLN A 216 35.63 22.06 9.40
CA GLN A 216 36.20 23.36 9.74
C GLN A 216 37.72 23.22 9.89
N LYS A 217 38.46 24.11 9.24
CA LYS A 217 39.91 24.25 9.44
C LYS A 217 40.20 24.89 10.78
#